data_AF-A0A800C6K7-F1
#
_entry.id   AF-A0A800C6K7-F1
#
_cell.length_a   1.000
_cell.length_b   1.000
_cell.length_c   1.000
_cell.angle_alpha   90.00
_cell.angle_beta   90.00
_cell.angle_gamma   90.00
#
_symmetry.space_group_name_H-M   'P 1'
#
loop_
_entity.id
_entity.type
_entity.pdbx_description
1 polymer ?
#
loop_
_entity_poly.entity_id
_entity_poly.type
_entity_poly.pdbx_seq_one_letter_code
_entity_poly.pdbx_strand_id
1 'polypeptide(L)'
;MKESGRHTSYDEVPYESQSFPQSHPDRLATLGRLFGLSPTPITCCRVLELGCASGGNLIPMAYHLPESKFVGVDLSKRQVEMGQKTIQDLGLKNIRIKHASITDVDSSWGVFDYIIAHGLYSWVPDEVQEKILSVSSDNLAPQGIAYVSYNTFPGWHMREMVRHMMLYHANQFEESSKRIEQARALMDFLARSVPTENNYYGMLLKSELELIR
;
A
#
# COMPACT_ATOMS: atom_id res chain seq x y z
N MET A 1 -10.83 -28.96 -7.82
CA MET A 1 -11.29 -28.27 -9.04
C MET A 1 -10.32 -27.13 -9.31
N LYS A 2 -9.97 -26.92 -10.59
CA LYS A 2 -8.83 -26.14 -11.09
C LYS A 2 -8.69 -24.75 -10.44
N GLU A 3 -7.52 -24.46 -9.87
CA GLU A 3 -7.02 -23.10 -9.63
C GLU A 3 -6.84 -22.42 -11.00
N SER A 4 -7.87 -21.72 -11.46
CA SER A 4 -7.67 -20.68 -12.47
C SER A 4 -7.00 -19.50 -11.76
N GLY A 5 -5.70 -19.30 -12.01
CA GLY A 5 -5.01 -18.08 -11.59
C GLY A 5 -5.83 -16.87 -12.06
N ARG A 6 -6.43 -16.16 -11.10
CA ARG A 6 -7.12 -14.90 -11.39
C ARG A 6 -6.04 -13.93 -11.84
N HIS A 7 -5.97 -13.69 -13.14
CA HIS A 7 -5.24 -12.55 -13.70
C HIS A 7 -5.87 -11.29 -13.08
N THR A 8 -5.14 -10.58 -12.24
CA THR A 8 -5.66 -9.38 -11.57
C THR A 8 -5.34 -8.14 -12.40
N SER A 9 -6.14 -7.08 -12.30
CA SER A 9 -5.83 -5.79 -12.96
C SER A 9 -4.47 -5.24 -12.51
N TYR A 10 -4.04 -5.62 -11.31
CA TYR A 10 -2.73 -5.31 -10.72
C TYR A 10 -1.56 -5.93 -11.50
N ASP A 11 -1.78 -7.03 -12.23
CA ASP A 11 -0.76 -7.65 -13.08
C ASP A 11 -0.74 -7.06 -14.51
N GLU A 12 -1.84 -6.43 -14.95
CA GLU A 12 -2.00 -5.82 -16.27
C GLU A 12 -1.39 -4.42 -16.36
N VAL A 13 -1.53 -3.61 -15.31
CA VAL A 13 -0.95 -2.26 -15.21
C VAL A 13 0.11 -2.28 -14.10
N PRO A 14 1.42 -2.15 -14.42
CA PRO A 14 2.48 -2.24 -13.42
C PRO A 14 2.30 -1.19 -12.32
N TYR A 15 2.19 -1.65 -11.07
CA TYR A 15 2.24 -0.78 -9.90
C TYR A 15 3.68 -0.31 -9.65
N GLU A 16 3.88 1.00 -9.57
CA GLU A 16 5.17 1.58 -9.20
C GLU A 16 5.42 1.41 -7.69
N SER A 17 6.50 0.71 -7.35
CA SER A 17 6.89 0.53 -5.96
C SER A 17 7.73 1.71 -5.49
N GLN A 18 7.15 2.53 -4.61
CA GLN A 18 7.74 3.76 -4.09
C GLN A 18 8.16 3.60 -2.62
N SER A 19 8.94 4.57 -2.14
CA SER A 19 9.32 4.68 -0.72
C SER A 19 8.46 5.72 -0.02
N PHE A 20 8.06 5.42 1.22
CA PHE A 20 7.12 6.24 1.97
C PHE A 20 7.76 6.68 3.30
N PRO A 21 8.23 7.93 3.44
CA PRO A 21 8.90 8.39 4.67
C PRO A 21 8.03 8.25 5.93
N GLN A 22 6.70 8.30 5.80
CA GLN A 22 5.78 8.10 6.90
C GLN A 22 5.79 6.68 7.49
N SER A 23 6.15 5.65 6.72
CA SER A 23 6.19 4.27 7.18
C SER A 23 7.59 3.84 7.66
N HIS A 24 8.59 4.72 7.56
CA HIS A 24 9.96 4.40 7.96
C HIS A 24 10.06 4.15 9.48
N PRO A 25 10.74 3.07 9.94
CA PRO A 25 10.91 2.75 11.35
C PRO A 25 11.43 3.90 12.21
N ASP A 26 12.28 4.78 11.66
CA ASP A 26 12.79 5.97 12.36
C ASP A 26 11.68 6.91 12.82
N ARG A 27 10.72 7.18 11.92
CA ARG A 27 9.58 8.02 12.23
C ARG A 27 8.66 7.34 13.23
N LEU A 28 8.41 6.04 13.06
CA LEU A 28 7.58 5.26 13.98
C LEU A 28 8.20 5.21 15.38
N ALA A 29 9.49 4.94 15.48
CA ALA A 29 10.26 4.93 16.72
C ALA A 29 10.23 6.29 17.42
N THR A 30 10.40 7.37 16.65
CA THR A 30 10.33 8.75 17.15
C THR A 30 8.96 9.05 17.76
N LEU A 31 7.87 8.70 17.06
CA LEU A 31 6.52 8.86 17.58
C LEU A 31 6.29 7.99 18.81
N GLY A 32 6.74 6.73 18.79
CA GLY A 32 6.64 5.83 19.95
C GLY A 32 7.33 6.42 21.19
N ARG A 33 8.55 6.93 21.04
CA ARG A 33 9.29 7.59 22.13
C ARG A 33 8.58 8.84 22.64
N LEU A 34 8.00 9.65 21.75
CA LEU A 34 7.22 10.83 22.14
C LEU A 34 6.02 10.45 23.04
N PHE A 35 5.41 9.29 22.80
CA PHE A 35 4.30 8.76 23.60
C PHE A 35 4.74 7.83 24.74
N GLY A 36 6.03 7.80 25.08
CA GLY A 36 6.54 7.06 26.24
C GLY A 36 6.83 5.57 26.01
N LEU A 37 6.78 5.09 24.77
CA LEU A 37 7.27 3.76 24.43
C LEU A 37 8.81 3.72 24.41
N SER A 38 9.36 2.51 24.47
CA SER A 38 10.80 2.26 24.26
C SER A 38 11.02 1.33 23.06
N PRO A 39 10.80 1.80 21.81
CA PRO A 39 10.90 0.95 20.62
C PRO A 39 12.33 0.48 20.36
N THR A 40 12.46 -0.68 19.74
CA THR A 40 13.75 -1.25 19.33
C THR A 40 14.50 -0.28 18.41
N PRO A 41 15.80 0.02 18.65
CA PRO A 41 16.58 0.91 17.79
C PRO A 41 16.56 0.45 16.33
N ILE A 42 16.35 1.40 15.41
CA ILE A 42 16.22 1.11 13.97
C ILE A 42 17.49 0.55 13.33
N THR A 43 18.62 0.65 14.02
CA THR A 43 19.88 0.08 13.54
C THR A 43 19.92 -1.43 13.73
N CYS A 44 19.15 -2.02 14.66
CA CYS A 44 19.11 -3.45 14.92
C CYS A 44 17.67 -3.94 15.15
N CYS A 45 16.77 -3.62 14.22
CA CYS A 45 15.36 -4.02 14.30
C CYS A 45 14.99 -5.04 13.22
N ARG A 46 13.79 -5.60 13.36
CA ARG A 46 13.17 -6.49 12.39
C ARG A 46 11.86 -5.90 11.89
N VAL A 47 11.74 -5.73 10.58
CA VAL A 47 10.61 -5.06 9.93
C VAL A 47 9.85 -6.04 9.03
N LEU A 48 8.52 -6.06 9.15
CA LEU A 48 7.62 -6.76 8.23
C LEU A 48 6.83 -5.73 7.42
N GLU A 49 6.77 -5.88 6.10
CA GLU A 49 5.81 -5.16 5.25
C GLU A 49 4.79 -6.13 4.64
N LEU A 50 3.51 -5.88 4.91
CA LEU A 50 2.35 -6.58 4.38
C LEU A 50 1.90 -5.88 3.09
N GLY A 51 1.93 -6.59 1.96
CA GLY A 51 1.66 -6.00 0.64
C GLY A 51 2.83 -5.16 0.13
N CYS A 52 4.04 -5.73 0.13
CA CYS A 52 5.28 -5.01 -0.16
C CYS A 52 5.53 -4.73 -1.65
N ALA A 53 4.69 -5.26 -2.56
CA ALA A 53 4.91 -5.24 -4.01
C ALA A 53 6.34 -5.71 -4.36
N SER A 54 7.09 -4.91 -5.13
CA SER A 54 8.50 -5.17 -5.47
C SER A 54 9.50 -4.66 -4.43
N GLY A 55 9.02 -4.25 -3.24
CA GLY A 55 9.85 -3.88 -2.10
C GLY A 55 10.49 -2.50 -2.17
N GLY A 56 10.00 -1.59 -3.01
CA GLY A 56 10.50 -0.22 -3.16
C GLY A 56 10.49 0.61 -1.87
N ASN A 57 9.68 0.22 -0.88
CA ASN A 57 9.72 0.80 0.45
C ASN A 57 10.82 0.17 1.33
N LEU A 58 10.93 -1.17 1.34
CA LEU A 58 11.90 -1.89 2.17
C LEU A 58 13.34 -1.84 1.66
N ILE A 59 13.56 -1.89 0.35
CA ILE A 59 14.91 -2.00 -0.25
C ILE A 59 15.80 -0.81 0.17
N PRO A 60 15.35 0.45 0.08
CA PRO A 60 16.14 1.58 0.55
C PRO A 60 16.41 1.53 2.06
N MET A 61 15.47 1.05 2.88
CA MET A 61 15.69 0.89 4.32
C MET A 61 16.78 -0.16 4.59
N ALA A 62 16.69 -1.31 3.93
CA ALA A 62 17.66 -2.39 4.04
C ALA A 62 19.07 -1.97 3.61
N TYR A 63 19.18 -1.15 2.56
CA TYR A 63 20.45 -0.59 2.12
C TYR A 63 21.10 0.32 3.18
N HIS A 64 20.33 1.17 3.86
CA HIS A 64 20.87 2.12 4.85
C HIS A 64 21.02 1.53 6.27
N LEU A 65 20.34 0.41 6.57
CA LEU A 65 20.30 -0.21 7.90
C LEU A 65 20.81 -1.66 7.83
N PRO A 66 22.12 -1.89 7.61
CA PRO A 66 22.68 -3.20 7.29
C PRO A 66 22.51 -4.24 8.41
N GLU A 67 22.47 -3.80 9.67
CA GLU A 67 22.30 -4.67 10.84
C GLU A 67 20.82 -5.01 11.14
N SER A 68 19.88 -4.33 10.49
CA SER A 68 18.44 -4.59 10.61
C SER A 68 17.93 -5.55 9.55
N LYS A 69 16.85 -6.29 9.85
CA LYS A 69 16.32 -7.37 9.01
C LYS A 69 14.93 -7.01 8.46
N PHE A 70 14.73 -7.16 7.17
CA PHE A 70 13.51 -6.77 6.49
C PHE A 70 12.85 -7.98 5.81
N VAL A 71 11.54 -8.11 5.99
CA VAL A 71 10.73 -9.16 5.36
C VAL A 71 9.53 -8.49 4.68
N GLY A 72 9.37 -8.72 3.39
CA GLY A 72 8.18 -8.33 2.63
C GLY A 72 7.34 -9.55 2.26
N VAL A 73 6.02 -9.41 2.28
CA VAL A 73 5.09 -10.38 1.72
C VAL A 73 4.19 -9.71 0.69
N ASP A 74 3.99 -10.36 -0.45
CA ASP A 74 3.06 -9.89 -1.48
C ASP A 74 2.42 -11.07 -2.24
N LEU A 75 1.18 -10.85 -2.70
CA LEU A 75 0.40 -11.83 -3.44
C LEU A 75 0.79 -11.90 -4.92
N SER A 76 1.33 -10.81 -5.50
CA SER A 76 1.73 -10.79 -6.91
C SER A 76 3.11 -11.42 -7.08
N LYS A 77 3.14 -12.63 -7.64
CA LYS A 77 4.38 -13.32 -8.00
C LYS A 77 5.31 -12.45 -8.87
N ARG A 78 4.75 -11.69 -9.81
CA ARG A 78 5.50 -10.80 -10.71
C ARG A 78 6.25 -9.72 -9.93
N GLN A 79 5.57 -9.04 -9.01
CA GLN A 79 6.19 -8.00 -8.18
C GLN A 79 7.27 -8.59 -7.27
N VAL A 80 7.00 -9.77 -6.68
CA VAL A 80 7.98 -10.47 -5.84
C VAL A 80 9.24 -10.82 -6.62
N GLU A 81 9.12 -11.39 -7.82
CA GLU A 81 10.26 -11.72 -8.67
C GLU A 81 11.07 -10.48 -9.06
N MET A 82 10.39 -9.37 -9.38
CA MET A 82 11.04 -8.09 -9.65
C MET A 82 11.83 -7.58 -8.43
N GLY A 83 11.22 -7.61 -7.24
CA GLY A 83 11.89 -7.19 -6.00
C GLY A 83 13.06 -8.08 -5.62
N GLN A 84 12.91 -9.41 -5.76
CA GLN A 84 13.98 -10.37 -5.52
C GLN A 84 15.17 -10.16 -6.47
N LYS A 85 14.92 -9.85 -7.74
CA LYS A 85 15.97 -9.50 -8.70
C LYS A 85 16.71 -8.23 -8.26
N THR A 86 16.00 -7.15 -7.91
CA THR A 86 16.61 -5.91 -7.42
C THR A 86 17.45 -6.15 -6.15
N ILE A 87 16.97 -6.96 -5.21
CA ILE A 87 17.71 -7.34 -4.00
C ILE A 87 19.02 -8.07 -4.35
N GLN A 88 18.97 -8.98 -5.33
CA GLN A 88 20.16 -9.70 -5.80
C GLN A 88 21.15 -8.78 -6.50
N ASP A 89 20.68 -7.93 -7.41
CA ASP A 89 21.50 -6.98 -8.18
C ASP A 89 22.21 -5.97 -7.25
N LEU A 90 21.57 -5.57 -6.15
CA LEU A 90 22.17 -4.71 -5.12
C LEU A 90 23.02 -5.47 -4.08
N GLY A 91 23.03 -6.81 -4.12
CA GLY A 91 23.81 -7.64 -3.20
C GLY A 91 23.33 -7.63 -1.74
N LEU A 92 22.11 -7.15 -1.47
CA LEU A 92 21.58 -7.02 -0.12
C LEU A 92 21.35 -8.39 0.55
N LYS A 93 21.75 -8.53 1.81
CA LYS A 93 21.67 -9.80 2.57
C LYS A 93 20.67 -9.77 3.72
N ASN A 94 20.21 -8.58 4.07
CA ASN A 94 19.38 -8.30 5.24
C ASN A 94 17.89 -8.11 4.89
N ILE A 95 17.49 -8.35 3.64
CA ILE A 95 16.11 -8.27 3.17
C ILE A 95 15.68 -9.55 2.44
N ARG A 96 14.41 -9.95 2.61
CA ARG A 96 13.78 -11.03 1.85
C ARG A 96 12.35 -10.65 1.49
N ILE A 97 11.94 -10.93 0.26
CA ILE A 97 10.54 -10.78 -0.18
C ILE A 97 10.00 -12.18 -0.51
N LYS A 98 8.81 -12.48 0.02
CA LYS A 98 8.13 -13.77 -0.13
C LYS A 98 6.84 -13.61 -0.92
N HIS A 99 6.63 -14.50 -1.89
CA HIS A 99 5.35 -14.68 -2.55
C HIS A 99 4.45 -15.55 -1.67
N ALA A 100 3.50 -14.92 -1.00
CA ALA A 100 2.52 -15.57 -0.12
C ALA A 100 1.32 -14.65 0.11
N SER A 101 0.20 -15.20 0.55
CA SER A 101 -0.91 -14.39 1.02
C SER A 101 -0.62 -13.87 2.44
N ILE A 102 -1.18 -12.71 2.78
CA ILE A 102 -1.14 -12.19 4.16
C ILE A 102 -1.87 -13.15 5.12
N THR A 103 -2.86 -13.89 4.61
CA THR A 103 -3.56 -14.96 5.35
C THR A 103 -2.63 -16.08 5.81
N ASP A 104 -1.49 -16.25 5.15
CA ASP A 104 -0.52 -17.31 5.43
C ASP A 104 0.56 -16.87 6.45
N VAL A 105 0.49 -15.63 6.93
CA VAL A 105 1.39 -15.12 7.98
C VAL A 105 0.91 -15.66 9.33
N ASP A 106 1.78 -16.40 10.00
CA ASP A 106 1.53 -17.01 11.31
C ASP A 106 2.73 -16.83 12.25
N SER A 107 2.69 -17.46 13.42
CA SER A 107 3.76 -17.38 14.42
C SER A 107 5.11 -17.93 13.94
N SER A 108 5.14 -18.78 12.90
CA SER A 108 6.39 -19.32 12.34
C SER A 108 7.24 -18.27 11.64
N TRP A 109 6.66 -17.13 11.25
CA TRP A 109 7.38 -15.99 10.68
C TRP A 109 8.19 -15.21 11.74
N GLY A 110 7.92 -15.48 13.02
CA GLY A 110 8.53 -14.84 14.17
C GLY A 110 7.91 -13.49 14.50
N VAL A 111 8.57 -12.78 15.41
CA VAL A 111 8.16 -11.44 15.88
C VAL A 111 8.93 -10.34 15.14
N PHE A 112 8.31 -9.17 15.04
CA PHE A 112 8.82 -7.98 14.35
C PHE A 112 8.71 -6.76 15.25
N ASP A 113 9.72 -5.90 15.20
CA ASP A 113 9.74 -4.63 15.94
C ASP A 113 8.88 -3.57 15.25
N TYR A 114 8.76 -3.65 13.92
CA TYR A 114 7.93 -2.77 13.13
C TYR A 114 7.14 -3.58 12.11
N ILE A 115 5.83 -3.37 12.05
CA ILE A 115 4.94 -3.98 11.04
C ILE A 115 4.33 -2.85 10.23
N ILE A 116 4.41 -2.94 8.90
CA ILE A 116 3.95 -1.91 7.96
C ILE A 116 2.88 -2.51 7.06
N ALA A 117 1.71 -1.90 7.01
CA ALA A 117 0.65 -2.16 6.05
C ALA A 117 0.26 -0.82 5.38
N HIS A 118 0.99 -0.45 4.33
CA HIS A 118 0.79 0.81 3.62
C HIS A 118 -0.02 0.61 2.33
N GLY A 119 -1.03 1.45 2.10
CA GLY A 119 -1.83 1.44 0.87
C GLY A 119 -2.67 0.18 0.62
N LEU A 120 -2.87 -0.67 1.63
CA LEU A 120 -3.47 -2.00 1.48
C LEU A 120 -4.85 -2.12 2.15
N TYR A 121 -4.96 -1.67 3.41
CA TYR A 121 -6.07 -2.03 4.31
C TYR A 121 -7.46 -1.72 3.72
N SER A 122 -7.63 -0.57 3.06
CA SER A 122 -8.93 -0.15 2.47
C SER A 122 -9.33 -0.89 1.20
N TRP A 123 -8.47 -1.76 0.65
CA TRP A 123 -8.65 -2.36 -0.68
C TRP A 123 -8.76 -3.88 -0.65
N VAL A 124 -8.61 -4.48 0.52
CA VAL A 124 -8.68 -5.93 0.70
C VAL A 124 -10.02 -6.35 1.33
N PRO A 125 -10.47 -7.60 1.09
CA PRO A 125 -11.66 -8.15 1.74
C PRO A 125 -11.55 -8.15 3.26
N ASP A 126 -12.70 -8.15 3.96
CA ASP A 126 -12.78 -8.06 5.42
C ASP A 126 -11.93 -9.12 6.14
N GLU A 127 -11.94 -10.36 5.66
CA GLU A 127 -11.11 -11.46 6.19
C GLU A 127 -9.60 -11.14 6.16
N VAL A 128 -9.14 -10.39 5.16
CA VAL A 128 -7.74 -9.95 5.05
C VAL A 128 -7.50 -8.73 5.94
N GLN A 129 -8.48 -7.84 6.13
CA GLN A 129 -8.37 -6.72 7.08
C GLN A 129 -8.19 -7.24 8.51
N GLU A 130 -9.03 -8.19 8.93
CA GLU A 130 -8.90 -8.87 10.21
C GLU A 130 -7.54 -9.56 10.34
N LYS A 131 -7.07 -10.17 9.24
CA LYS A 131 -5.74 -10.78 9.22
C LYS A 131 -4.62 -9.76 9.42
N ILE A 132 -4.66 -8.58 8.79
CA ILE A 132 -3.67 -7.52 8.98
C ILE A 132 -3.59 -7.12 10.47
N LEU A 133 -4.75 -6.98 11.13
CA LEU A 133 -4.80 -6.60 12.54
C LEU A 133 -4.31 -7.73 13.47
N SER A 134 -4.69 -8.99 13.19
CA SER A 134 -4.20 -10.14 13.98
C SER A 134 -2.70 -10.34 13.81
N VAL A 135 -2.13 -10.22 12.61
CA VAL A 135 -0.66 -10.24 12.42
C VAL A 135 0.00 -9.09 13.19
N SER A 136 -0.62 -7.91 13.21
CA SER A 136 -0.15 -6.76 13.97
C SER A 136 -0.23 -6.95 15.50
N SER A 137 -0.94 -7.97 15.97
CA SER A 137 -1.00 -8.38 17.37
C SER A 137 -0.03 -9.55 17.65
N ASP A 138 -0.14 -10.63 16.88
CA ASP A 138 0.49 -11.91 17.16
C ASP A 138 1.97 -11.95 16.77
N ASN A 139 2.35 -11.18 15.74
CA ASN A 139 3.72 -11.11 15.25
C ASN A 139 4.44 -9.82 15.67
N LEU A 140 3.84 -8.98 16.51
CA LEU A 140 4.45 -7.73 16.97
C LEU A 140 5.22 -7.96 18.29
N ALA A 141 6.43 -7.41 18.38
CA ALA A 141 7.20 -7.43 19.61
C ALA A 141 6.49 -6.60 20.71
N PRO A 142 6.77 -6.84 22.01
CA PRO A 142 6.11 -6.12 23.11
C PRO A 142 6.26 -4.59 23.08
N GLN A 143 7.35 -4.08 22.50
CA GLN A 143 7.61 -2.65 22.29
C GLN A 143 7.56 -2.26 20.81
N GLY A 144 6.99 -3.14 19.98
CA GLY A 144 6.89 -2.96 18.55
C GLY A 144 5.80 -1.97 18.18
N ILE A 145 5.88 -1.45 16.96
CA ILE A 145 4.91 -0.49 16.42
C ILE A 145 4.37 -1.02 15.10
N ALA A 146 3.04 -1.14 15.01
CA ALA A 146 2.34 -1.39 13.76
C ALA A 146 1.88 -0.08 13.11
N TYR A 147 2.15 0.07 11.82
CA TYR A 147 1.69 1.17 10.98
C TYR A 147 0.67 0.62 9.98
N VAL A 148 -0.56 1.12 10.01
CA VAL A 148 -1.63 0.75 9.07
C VAL A 148 -2.20 2.04 8.49
N SER A 149 -2.13 2.19 7.16
CA SER A 149 -2.75 3.33 6.47
C SER A 149 -4.04 2.92 5.78
N TYR A 150 -5.07 3.75 5.88
CA TYR A 150 -6.39 3.50 5.30
C TYR A 150 -7.10 4.83 4.99
N ASN A 151 -8.03 4.77 4.05
CA ASN A 151 -8.93 5.87 3.73
C ASN A 151 -10.02 5.97 4.82
N THR A 152 -10.48 7.18 5.12
CA THR A 152 -11.49 7.42 6.15
C THR A 152 -12.65 8.28 5.66
N PHE A 153 -13.84 7.99 6.19
CA PHE A 153 -15.01 8.84 6.04
C PHE A 153 -15.02 9.95 7.11
N PRO A 154 -15.66 11.10 6.85
CA PRO A 154 -16.41 11.45 5.63
C PRO A 154 -15.54 11.93 4.45
N GLY A 155 -14.23 12.16 4.65
CA GLY A 155 -13.34 12.74 3.64
C GLY A 155 -13.25 11.94 2.33
N TRP A 156 -13.38 10.61 2.39
CA TRP A 156 -13.33 9.76 1.20
C TRP A 156 -14.58 9.82 0.30
N HIS A 157 -15.72 10.34 0.77
CA HIS A 157 -16.97 10.34 -0.01
C HIS A 157 -16.85 11.06 -1.35
N MET A 158 -16.11 12.17 -1.41
CA MET A 158 -15.94 12.92 -2.66
C MET A 158 -15.16 12.09 -3.70
N ARG A 159 -14.04 11.49 -3.28
CA ARG A 159 -13.22 10.64 -4.14
C ARG A 159 -13.93 9.37 -4.56
N GLU A 160 -14.66 8.76 -3.64
CA GLU A 160 -15.50 7.59 -3.91
C GLU A 160 -16.55 7.88 -4.97
N MET A 161 -17.26 9.01 -4.85
CA MET A 161 -18.24 9.43 -5.83
C MET A 161 -17.60 9.66 -7.21
N VAL A 162 -16.49 10.40 -7.30
CA VAL A 162 -15.78 10.62 -8.58
C VAL A 162 -15.36 9.27 -9.19
N ARG A 163 -14.85 8.34 -8.37
CA ARG A 163 -14.51 6.98 -8.79
C ARG A 163 -15.72 6.23 -9.34
N HIS A 164 -16.88 6.30 -8.67
CA HIS A 164 -18.11 5.67 -9.15
C HIS A 164 -18.61 6.26 -10.46
N MET A 165 -18.53 7.58 -10.64
CA MET A 165 -18.87 8.23 -11.92
C MET A 165 -17.95 7.76 -13.04
N MET A 166 -16.63 7.69 -12.80
CA MET A 166 -15.66 7.17 -13.78
C MET A 166 -15.92 5.71 -14.13
N LEU A 167 -16.15 4.85 -13.14
CA LEU A 167 -16.44 3.44 -13.37
C LEU A 167 -17.73 3.26 -14.15
N TYR A 168 -18.80 3.95 -13.78
CA TYR A 168 -20.07 3.90 -14.49
C TYR A 168 -19.93 4.29 -15.96
N HIS A 169 -19.21 5.38 -16.25
CA HIS A 169 -18.95 5.83 -17.62
C HIS A 169 -18.01 4.91 -18.40
N ALA A 170 -16.93 4.43 -17.78
CA ALA A 170 -15.89 3.68 -18.47
C ALA A 170 -16.24 2.18 -18.67
N ASN A 171 -17.15 1.62 -17.87
CA ASN A 171 -17.46 0.18 -17.90
C ASN A 171 -18.09 -0.30 -19.21
N GLN A 172 -18.59 0.61 -20.05
CA GLN A 172 -19.11 0.29 -21.39
C GLN A 172 -18.00 -0.03 -22.43
N PHE A 173 -16.73 0.25 -22.11
CA PHE A 173 -15.60 -0.04 -22.99
C PHE A 173 -14.91 -1.33 -22.56
N GLU A 174 -14.46 -2.16 -23.50
CA GLU A 174 -13.80 -3.44 -23.20
C GLU A 174 -12.30 -3.25 -22.93
N GLU A 175 -11.60 -2.47 -23.75
CA GLU A 175 -10.15 -2.27 -23.63
C GLU A 175 -9.75 -1.37 -22.47
N SER A 176 -8.80 -1.81 -21.64
CA SER A 176 -8.29 -1.06 -20.49
C SER A 176 -7.72 0.31 -20.87
N SER A 177 -7.03 0.42 -22.00
CA SER A 177 -6.55 1.70 -22.57
C SER A 177 -7.71 2.68 -22.81
N LYS A 178 -8.79 2.20 -23.43
CA LYS A 178 -9.98 3.00 -23.71
C LYS A 178 -10.73 3.39 -22.45
N ARG A 179 -10.81 2.49 -21.46
CA ARG A 179 -11.37 2.79 -20.13
C ARG A 179 -10.63 3.95 -19.47
N ILE A 180 -9.29 3.94 -19.49
CA ILE A 180 -8.46 5.00 -18.92
C ILE A 180 -8.69 6.33 -19.66
N GLU A 181 -8.65 6.30 -21.00
CA GLU A 181 -8.91 7.48 -21.84
C GLU A 181 -10.27 8.12 -21.50
N GLN A 182 -11.32 7.30 -21.39
CA GLN A 182 -12.68 7.76 -21.17
C GLN A 182 -12.93 8.20 -19.72
N ALA A 183 -12.28 7.58 -18.74
CA ALA A 183 -12.29 8.06 -17.36
C ALA A 183 -11.66 9.47 -17.25
N ARG A 184 -10.53 9.71 -17.93
CA ARG A 184 -9.91 11.04 -18.01
C ARG A 184 -10.81 12.06 -18.71
N ALA A 185 -11.43 11.68 -19.83
CA ALA A 185 -12.37 12.55 -20.54
C ALA A 185 -13.58 12.95 -19.66
N LEU A 186 -14.09 12.04 -18.83
CA LEU A 186 -15.15 12.36 -17.88
C LEU A 186 -14.68 13.37 -16.81
N MET A 187 -13.49 13.20 -16.24
CA MET A 187 -12.95 14.16 -15.26
C MET A 187 -12.83 15.55 -15.87
N ASP A 188 -12.34 15.65 -17.11
CA ASP A 188 -12.24 16.89 -17.87
C ASP A 188 -13.61 17.54 -18.10
N PHE A 189 -14.61 16.73 -18.43
CA PHE A 189 -15.99 17.18 -18.61
C PHE A 189 -16.57 17.74 -17.30
N LEU A 190 -16.40 17.05 -16.17
CA LEU A 190 -16.88 17.52 -14.87
C LEU A 190 -16.20 18.83 -14.45
N ALA A 191 -14.88 18.94 -14.62
CA ALA A 191 -14.12 20.13 -14.28
C ALA A 191 -14.55 21.37 -15.08
N ARG A 192 -15.05 21.19 -16.31
CA ARG A 192 -15.57 22.27 -17.17
C ARG A 192 -17.04 22.57 -16.93
N SER A 193 -17.84 21.56 -16.58
CA SER A 193 -19.31 21.67 -16.58
C SER A 193 -19.89 22.05 -15.22
N VAL A 194 -19.14 21.87 -14.13
CA VAL A 194 -19.60 22.21 -12.78
C VAL A 194 -19.17 23.64 -12.44
N PRO A 195 -20.10 24.61 -12.28
CA PRO A 195 -19.75 25.97 -11.91
C PRO A 195 -19.13 26.02 -10.52
N THR A 196 -18.08 26.84 -10.35
CA THR A 196 -17.43 27.07 -9.05
C THR A 196 -17.86 28.38 -8.39
N GLU A 197 -18.42 29.32 -9.15
CA GLU A 197 -18.88 30.60 -8.62
C GLU A 197 -20.06 30.39 -7.68
N ASN A 198 -19.92 30.84 -6.42
CA ASN A 198 -20.90 30.64 -5.34
C ASN A 198 -21.32 29.18 -5.11
N ASN A 199 -20.49 28.21 -5.51
CA ASN A 199 -20.76 26.79 -5.38
C ASN A 199 -19.58 26.07 -4.72
N TYR A 200 -19.62 25.97 -3.38
CA TYR A 200 -18.58 25.31 -2.58
C TYR A 200 -18.38 23.84 -2.96
N TYR A 201 -19.44 23.14 -3.34
CA TYR A 201 -19.34 21.75 -3.81
C TYR A 201 -18.59 21.67 -5.14
N GLY A 202 -18.86 22.60 -6.06
CA GLY A 202 -18.11 22.73 -7.30
C GLY A 202 -16.64 23.04 -7.08
N MET A 203 -16.32 23.90 -6.11
CA MET A 203 -14.92 24.19 -5.72
C MET A 203 -14.21 22.95 -5.16
N LEU A 204 -14.86 22.21 -4.26
CA LEU A 204 -14.30 20.99 -3.66
C LEU A 204 -14.10 19.89 -4.73
N LEU A 205 -15.09 19.69 -5.60
CA LEU A 205 -14.99 18.75 -6.72
C LEU A 205 -13.83 19.12 -7.64
N LYS A 206 -13.69 20.40 -8.00
CA LYS A 206 -12.59 20.87 -8.84
C LYS A 206 -11.22 20.60 -8.21
N SER A 207 -11.09 20.87 -6.90
CA SER A 207 -9.85 20.57 -6.16
C SER A 207 -9.50 19.08 -6.16
N GLU A 208 -10.49 18.19 -6.04
CA GLU A 208 -10.24 16.74 -6.12
C GLU A 208 -9.88 16.29 -7.55
N LEU A 209 -10.54 16.85 -8.58
CA LEU A 209 -10.23 16.54 -9.98
C LEU A 209 -8.82 16.99 -10.38
N GLU A 210 -8.34 18.12 -9.85
CA GLU A 210 -6.97 18.60 -10.06
C GLU A 210 -5.92 17.69 -9.39
N LEU A 211 -6.24 17.04 -8.28
CA LEU A 211 -5.35 16.09 -7.58
C LEU A 211 -5.22 14.74 -8.30
N ILE A 212 -6.20 14.33 -9.10
CA ILE A 212 -6.27 13.01 -9.74
C ILE A 212 -5.74 13.04 -11.19
N ARG A 213 -5.69 14.21 -11.82
CA ARG A 213 -5.27 14.40 -13.22
C ARG A 213 -3.80 14.12 -13.45
#